data_AF-A0A3S5EKD2-F1
#
_entry.id   AF-A0A3S5EKD2-F1
#
_cell.length_a   1.000
_cell.length_b   1.000
_cell.length_c   1.000
_cell.angle_alpha   90.00
_cell.angle_beta   90.00
_cell.angle_gamma   90.00
#
_symmetry.space_group_name_H-M   'P 1'
#
loop_
_entity.id
_entity.type
_entity.pdbx_description
1 polymer ?
#
loop_
_entity_poly.entity_id
_entity_poly.type
_entity_poly.pdbx_seq_one_letter_code
_entity_poly.pdbx_strand_id
1 'polypeptide(L)'
;MKYFIDKNDNNQIYAYEDEVSDGQIKTGLTPISEKEFNALMNPPKSEEELLNEKKELKINEINTRKEQILKGGFTYKGKVYQSSNEDQLRINGTVTNALVNANVVSNIQWIALDNTITSFSIDEFKIFASSMAYLCKRLFSKQML
;
A
#
# COMPACT_ATOMS: atom_id res chain seq x y z
N MET A 1 -37.45 8.50 18.45
CA MET A 1 -37.58 7.07 18.09
C MET A 1 -37.67 6.25 19.36
N LYS A 2 -38.50 5.20 19.36
CA LYS A 2 -38.60 4.19 20.42
C LYS A 2 -37.86 2.92 19.99
N TYR A 3 -36.92 2.44 20.80
CA TYR A 3 -36.07 1.29 20.47
C TYR A 3 -36.38 0.08 21.35
N PHE A 4 -36.35 -1.10 20.75
CA PHE A 4 -36.65 -2.34 21.45
C PHE A 4 -35.81 -3.51 20.93
N ILE A 5 -35.69 -4.55 21.77
CA ILE A 5 -35.05 -5.82 21.44
C ILE A 5 -35.98 -6.99 21.74
N ASP A 6 -36.02 -7.96 20.82
CA ASP A 6 -36.70 -9.24 21.02
C ASP A 6 -35.68 -10.31 21.43
N LYS A 7 -35.60 -10.58 22.74
CA LYS A 7 -34.65 -11.57 23.28
C LYS A 7 -35.04 -13.02 22.94
N ASN A 8 -36.28 -13.25 22.50
CA ASN A 8 -36.78 -14.57 22.13
C ASN A 8 -36.53 -14.90 20.66
N ASP A 9 -36.12 -13.90 19.86
CA ASP A 9 -35.92 -14.00 18.41
C ASP A 9 -34.52 -13.46 18.05
N ASN A 10 -33.47 -14.21 18.41
CA ASN A 10 -32.07 -13.90 18.08
C ASN A 10 -31.64 -12.44 18.38
N ASN A 11 -32.18 -11.82 19.43
CA ASN A 11 -31.92 -10.43 19.78
C ASN A 11 -32.28 -9.44 18.65
N GLN A 12 -33.33 -9.74 17.86
CA GLN A 12 -33.80 -8.88 16.78
C GLN A 12 -34.18 -7.50 17.31
N ILE A 13 -33.71 -6.46 16.63
CA ILE A 13 -33.87 -5.06 17.07
C ILE A 13 -34.98 -4.40 16.27
N TYR A 14 -35.79 -3.60 16.96
CA TYR A 14 -36.90 -2.83 16.39
C TYR A 14 -36.74 -1.35 16.74
N ALA A 15 -37.02 -0.49 15.77
CA ALA A 15 -37.06 0.96 15.94
C ALA A 15 -38.41 1.46 15.42
N TYR A 16 -39.17 2.15 16.27
CA TYR A 16 -40.46 2.74 15.95
C TYR A 16 -40.39 4.25 16.05
N GLU A 17 -41.18 4.96 15.25
CA GLU A 17 -41.37 6.40 15.41
C GLU A 17 -42.02 6.71 16.76
N ASP A 18 -41.74 7.89 17.33
CA ASP A 18 -42.26 8.27 18.66
C ASP A 18 -43.79 8.37 18.70
N GLU A 19 -44.39 8.68 17.54
CA GLU A 19 -45.83 8.84 17.35
C GLU A 19 -46.58 7.50 17.30
N VAL A 20 -45.87 6.37 17.17
CA VAL A 20 -46.51 5.04 17.14
C VAL A 20 -47.11 4.73 18.52
N SER A 21 -48.39 4.36 18.52
CA SER A 21 -49.11 3.97 19.74
C SER A 21 -48.73 2.57 20.21
N ASP A 22 -48.82 2.32 21.51
CA ASP A 22 -48.35 1.05 22.11
C ASP A 22 -49.07 -0.19 21.56
N GLY A 23 -50.33 -0.07 21.13
CA GLY A 23 -51.08 -1.17 20.51
C GLY A 23 -50.59 -1.56 19.11
N GLN A 24 -49.76 -0.74 18.48
CA GLN A 24 -49.13 -1.00 17.19
C GLN A 24 -47.71 -1.57 17.33
N ILE A 25 -47.15 -1.58 18.54
CA ILE A 25 -45.82 -2.12 18.84
C ILE A 25 -45.96 -3.64 19.06
N LYS A 26 -45.06 -4.42 18.46
CA LYS A 26 -45.03 -5.88 18.65
C LYS A 26 -44.95 -6.21 20.15
N THR A 27 -45.81 -7.11 20.62
CA THR A 27 -45.83 -7.53 22.03
C THR A 27 -44.63 -8.43 22.37
N GLY A 28 -44.17 -8.39 23.62
CA GLY A 28 -43.05 -9.24 24.09
C GLY A 28 -41.66 -8.63 23.87
N LEU A 29 -41.60 -7.39 23.40
CA LEU A 29 -40.36 -6.64 23.21
C LEU A 29 -39.86 -6.02 24.53
N THR A 30 -38.55 -5.93 24.69
CA THR A 30 -37.90 -5.21 25.81
C THR A 30 -37.43 -3.84 25.32
N PRO A 31 -37.83 -2.71 25.94
CA PRO A 31 -37.34 -1.40 25.56
C PRO A 31 -35.84 -1.26 25.85
N ILE A 32 -35.12 -0.59 24.96
CA ILE A 32 -33.70 -0.27 25.11
C ILE A 32 -33.47 1.22 24.85
N SER A 33 -32.41 1.77 25.44
CA SER A 33 -32.00 3.15 25.16
C SER A 33 -31.43 3.29 23.75
N GLU A 34 -31.42 4.51 23.22
CA GLU A 34 -30.73 4.82 21.96
C GLU A 34 -29.24 4.45 22.01
N LYS A 35 -28.60 4.61 23.19
CA LYS A 35 -27.21 4.20 23.40
C LYS A 35 -27.02 2.69 23.24
N GLU A 36 -27.91 1.88 23.81
CA GLU A 36 -27.88 0.42 23.68
C GLU A 36 -28.20 -0.01 22.25
N PHE A 37 -29.19 0.62 21.61
CA PHE A 37 -29.51 0.41 20.20
C PHE A 37 -28.29 0.66 19.30
N ASN A 38 -27.62 1.80 19.46
CA ASN A 38 -26.44 2.15 18.68
C ASN A 38 -25.27 1.19 18.91
N ALA A 39 -25.04 0.75 20.16
CA ALA A 39 -24.00 -0.20 20.48
C ALA A 39 -24.25 -1.60 19.88
N LEU A 40 -25.51 -1.99 19.68
CA LEU A 40 -25.86 -3.25 19.03
C LEU A 40 -25.81 -3.15 17.50
N MET A 41 -26.25 -2.02 16.93
CA MET A 41 -26.27 -1.78 15.48
C MET A 41 -24.89 -1.50 14.91
N ASN A 42 -23.99 -0.90 15.70
CA ASN A 42 -22.61 -0.62 15.32
C ASN A 42 -21.70 -1.01 16.49
N PRO A 43 -21.46 -2.32 16.70
CA PRO A 43 -20.64 -2.78 17.79
C PRO A 43 -19.24 -2.16 17.69
N PRO A 44 -18.64 -1.75 18.83
CA PRO A 44 -17.27 -1.28 18.81
C PRO A 44 -16.37 -2.38 18.26
N LYS A 45 -15.47 -2.01 17.34
CA LYS A 45 -14.50 -2.94 16.77
C LYS A 45 -13.71 -3.63 17.87
N SER A 46 -13.50 -4.93 17.70
CA SER A 46 -12.60 -5.71 18.54
C SER A 46 -11.17 -5.15 18.49
N GLU A 47 -10.37 -5.45 19.52
CA GLU A 47 -8.96 -5.08 19.53
C GLU A 47 -8.20 -5.66 18.31
N GLU A 48 -8.59 -6.84 17.84
CA GLU A 48 -8.01 -7.47 16.66
C GLU A 48 -8.34 -6.71 15.38
N GLU A 49 -9.60 -6.29 15.19
CA GLU A 49 -10.00 -5.47 14.04
C GLU A 49 -9.25 -4.13 14.04
N LEU A 50 -9.16 -3.47 15.20
CA LEU A 50 -8.39 -2.24 15.35
C LEU A 50 -6.90 -2.43 15.05
N LEU A 51 -6.32 -3.57 15.46
CA LEU A 51 -4.93 -3.91 15.17
C LEU A 51 -4.71 -4.15 13.68
N ASN A 52 -5.61 -4.89 13.03
CA ASN A 52 -5.53 -5.19 11.60
C ASN A 52 -5.66 -3.91 10.77
N GLU A 53 -6.57 -3.00 11.12
CA GLU A 53 -6.69 -1.69 10.48
C GLU A 53 -5.40 -0.87 10.59
N LYS A 54 -4.77 -0.84 11.78
CA LYS A 54 -3.49 -0.16 11.96
C LYS A 54 -2.37 -0.79 11.15
N LYS A 55 -2.33 -2.12 11.02
CA LYS A 55 -1.34 -2.83 10.18
C LYS A 55 -1.52 -2.46 8.71
N GLU A 56 -2.75 -2.50 8.20
CA GLU A 56 -3.05 -2.14 6.80
C GLU A 56 -2.69 -0.68 6.50
N LEU A 57 -3.05 0.25 7.39
CA LEU A 57 -2.64 1.65 7.27
C LEU A 57 -1.12 1.79 7.22
N LYS A 58 -0.39 1.03 8.06
CA LYS A 58 1.06 1.08 8.08
C LYS A 58 1.70 0.50 6.83
N ILE A 59 1.15 -0.59 6.31
CA ILE A 59 1.58 -1.22 5.05
C ILE A 59 1.38 -0.23 3.89
N ASN A 60 0.21 0.41 3.83
CA ASN A 60 -0.08 1.42 2.82
C ASN A 60 0.91 2.60 2.89
N GLU A 61 1.16 3.13 4.08
CA GLU A 61 2.14 4.20 4.28
C GLU A 61 3.54 3.80 3.78
N ILE A 62 3.98 2.57 4.12
CA ILE A 62 5.27 2.04 3.68
C ILE A 62 5.32 1.90 2.15
N ASN A 63 4.27 1.38 1.53
CA ASN A 63 4.20 1.20 0.09
C ASN A 63 4.21 2.54 -0.65
N THR A 64 3.44 3.52 -0.19
CA THR A 64 3.45 4.89 -0.75
C THR A 64 4.84 5.51 -0.67
N ARG A 65 5.54 5.37 0.46
CA ARG A 65 6.93 5.87 0.58
C ARG A 65 7.89 5.18 -0.38
N LYS A 66 7.79 3.86 -0.56
CA LYS A 66 8.61 3.11 -1.52
C LYS A 66 8.37 3.58 -2.95
N GLU A 67 7.12 3.80 -3.33
CA GLU A 67 6.76 4.34 -4.64
C GLU A 67 7.29 5.75 -4.85
N GLN A 68 7.23 6.62 -3.84
CA GLN A 68 7.80 7.97 -3.91
C GLN A 68 9.31 7.91 -4.14
N ILE A 69 10.04 7.03 -3.46
CA ILE A 69 11.48 6.84 -3.69
C ILE A 69 11.74 6.34 -5.11
N LEU A 70 10.98 5.35 -5.60
CA LEU A 70 11.12 4.87 -6.98
C LEU A 70 10.83 5.94 -8.03
N LYS A 71 9.83 6.80 -7.81
CA LYS A 71 9.49 7.91 -8.70
C LYS A 71 10.53 9.03 -8.64
N GLY A 72 11.13 9.26 -7.47
CA GLY A 72 12.19 10.24 -7.26
C GLY A 72 13.52 9.87 -7.95
N GLY A 73 13.66 8.62 -8.39
CA GLY A 73 14.85 8.16 -9.11
C GLY A 73 15.99 7.71 -8.20
N PHE A 74 17.03 7.20 -8.84
CA PHE A 74 18.25 6.72 -8.21
C PHE A 74 19.40 7.71 -8.45
N THR A 75 20.06 8.14 -7.38
CA THR A 75 21.21 9.04 -7.49
C THR A 75 22.51 8.25 -7.68
N TYR A 76 23.27 8.58 -8.73
CA TYR A 76 24.58 8.02 -9.00
C TYR A 76 25.53 9.11 -9.50
N LYS A 77 26.71 9.23 -8.86
CA LYS A 77 27.73 10.24 -9.19
C LYS A 77 27.16 11.66 -9.37
N GLY A 78 26.22 12.06 -8.50
CA GLY A 78 25.62 13.40 -8.51
C GLY A 78 24.50 13.63 -9.54
N LYS A 79 24.12 12.62 -10.34
CA LYS A 79 22.98 12.67 -11.25
C LYS A 79 21.86 11.74 -10.78
N VAL A 80 20.63 12.10 -11.12
CA VAL A 80 19.44 11.29 -10.82
C VAL A 80 19.00 10.55 -12.07
N TYR A 81 18.77 9.25 -11.95
CA TYR A 81 18.35 8.37 -13.04
C TYR A 81 16.99 7.75 -12.74
N GLN A 82 16.23 7.42 -13.78
CA GLN A 82 14.95 6.75 -13.61
C GLN A 82 15.15 5.34 -13.03
N SER A 83 14.28 4.94 -12.10
CA SER A 83 14.35 3.66 -11.37
C SER A 83 13.08 2.81 -11.51
N SER A 84 12.26 3.08 -12.53
CA SER A 84 11.03 2.31 -12.76
C SER A 84 11.34 0.84 -13.05
N ASN A 85 10.32 -0.03 -12.97
CA ASN A 85 10.49 -1.43 -13.35
C ASN A 85 10.92 -1.60 -14.81
N GLU A 86 10.46 -0.71 -15.71
CA GLU A 86 10.88 -0.70 -17.10
C GLU A 86 12.37 -0.34 -17.24
N ASP A 87 12.85 0.63 -16.47
CA ASP A 87 14.25 1.02 -16.48
C ASP A 87 15.15 -0.09 -15.94
N GLN A 88 14.71 -0.79 -14.89
CA GLN A 88 15.42 -1.97 -14.39
C GLN A 88 15.55 -3.05 -15.46
N LEU A 89 14.49 -3.33 -16.22
CA LEU A 89 14.53 -4.28 -17.34
C LEU A 89 15.49 -3.81 -18.44
N ARG A 90 15.43 -2.53 -18.82
CA ARG A 90 16.33 -1.96 -19.83
C ARG A 90 17.79 -2.03 -19.37
N ILE A 91 18.09 -1.64 -18.12
CA ILE A 91 19.44 -1.72 -17.53
C ILE A 91 19.96 -3.17 -17.60
N ASN A 92 19.15 -4.15 -17.19
CA ASN A 92 19.53 -5.56 -17.24
C ASN A 92 19.78 -6.04 -18.67
N GLY A 93 18.93 -5.63 -19.63
CA GLY A 93 19.13 -5.92 -21.05
C GLY A 93 20.42 -5.32 -21.60
N THR A 94 20.72 -4.07 -21.23
CA THR A 94 21.95 -3.38 -21.62
C THR A 94 23.20 -4.04 -21.03
N VAL A 95 23.18 -4.42 -19.74
CA VAL A 95 24.27 -5.19 -19.13
C VAL A 95 24.45 -6.53 -19.86
N THR A 96 23.37 -7.25 -20.14
CA THR A 96 23.43 -8.54 -20.84
C THR A 96 24.03 -8.39 -22.24
N ASN A 97 23.58 -7.39 -23.01
CA ASN A 97 24.13 -7.09 -24.33
C ASN A 97 25.64 -6.78 -24.25
N ALA A 98 26.05 -5.96 -23.29
CA ALA A 98 27.46 -5.62 -23.09
C ALA A 98 28.33 -6.83 -22.72
N LEU A 99 27.79 -7.81 -21.99
CA LEU A 99 28.50 -9.05 -21.66
C LEU A 99 28.62 -9.99 -22.87
N VAL A 100 27.56 -10.10 -23.67
CA VAL A 100 27.54 -10.97 -24.87
C VAL A 100 28.41 -10.39 -25.98
N ASN A 101 28.38 -9.07 -26.17
CA ASN A 101 29.05 -8.35 -27.25
C ASN A 101 30.22 -7.49 -26.74
N ALA A 102 30.98 -8.02 -25.77
CA ALA A 102 32.03 -7.27 -25.06
C ALA A 102 33.09 -6.63 -25.97
N ASN A 103 33.31 -7.19 -27.17
CA ASN A 103 34.28 -6.67 -28.15
C ASN A 103 33.69 -5.62 -29.12
N VAL A 104 32.40 -5.36 -29.04
CA VAL A 104 31.67 -4.46 -29.96
C VAL A 104 31.22 -3.17 -29.26
N VAL A 105 30.93 -3.25 -27.96
CA VAL A 105 30.44 -2.11 -27.17
C VAL A 105 31.56 -1.58 -26.28
N SER A 106 32.08 -0.39 -26.61
CA SER A 106 33.12 0.28 -25.80
C SER A 106 32.54 1.19 -24.72
N ASN A 107 31.35 1.73 -24.94
CA ASN A 107 30.64 2.59 -23.99
C ASN A 107 29.13 2.43 -24.08
N ILE A 108 28.43 2.80 -23.02
CA ILE A 108 26.97 2.80 -22.91
C ILE A 108 26.51 4.22 -22.61
N GLN A 109 25.65 4.76 -23.47
CA GLN A 109 24.99 6.03 -23.22
C GLN A 109 23.69 5.80 -22.46
N TRP A 110 23.49 6.57 -21.39
CA TRP A 110 22.27 6.52 -20.58
C TRP A 110 21.76 7.92 -20.27
N ILE A 111 20.44 8.07 -20.23
CA ILE A 111 19.77 9.35 -20.03
C ILE A 111 19.41 9.48 -18.54
N ALA A 112 19.83 10.58 -17.92
CA ALA A 112 19.42 10.98 -16.58
C ALA A 112 18.02 11.62 -16.60
N LEU A 113 17.41 11.78 -15.44
CA LEU A 113 16.06 12.34 -15.29
C LEU A 113 15.97 13.80 -15.80
N ASP A 114 17.09 14.53 -15.75
CA ASP A 114 17.24 15.88 -16.29
C ASP A 114 17.49 15.92 -17.81
N ASN A 115 17.32 14.78 -18.50
CA ASN A 115 17.60 14.56 -19.92
C ASN A 115 19.07 14.71 -20.33
N THR A 116 20.01 14.81 -19.38
CA THR A 116 21.43 14.79 -19.73
C THR A 116 21.90 13.37 -20.03
N ILE A 117 22.75 13.22 -21.04
CA ILE A 117 23.34 11.93 -21.39
C ILE A 117 24.63 11.75 -20.59
N THR A 118 24.81 10.54 -20.05
CA THR A 118 26.06 10.10 -19.43
C THR A 118 26.60 8.93 -20.24
N SER A 119 27.87 9.00 -20.64
CA SER A 119 28.57 7.89 -21.27
C SER A 119 29.34 7.13 -20.19
N PHE A 120 29.05 5.85 -20.06
CA PHE A 120 29.70 4.95 -19.11
C PHE A 120 30.63 3.99 -19.86
N SER A 121 31.79 3.69 -19.27
CA SER A 121 32.49 2.46 -19.65
C SER A 121 31.63 1.23 -19.26
N ILE A 122 31.93 0.07 -19.83
CA ILE A 122 31.22 -1.17 -19.50
C ILE A 122 31.29 -1.48 -17.99
N ASP A 123 32.46 -1.33 -17.38
CA ASP A 123 32.63 -1.63 -15.96
C ASP A 123 31.95 -0.59 -15.07
N GLU A 124 31.96 0.69 -15.47
CA GLU A 124 31.19 1.72 -14.77
C GLU A 124 29.69 1.46 -14.84
N PHE A 125 29.20 0.99 -15.99
CA PHE A 125 27.79 0.67 -16.16
C PHE A 125 27.37 -0.56 -15.33
N LYS A 126 28.24 -1.56 -15.16
CA LYS A 126 28.00 -2.69 -14.24
C LYS A 126 27.83 -2.23 -12.79
N ILE A 127 28.65 -1.27 -12.35
CA ILE A 127 28.56 -0.68 -11.02
C ILE A 127 27.27 0.15 -10.89
N PHE A 128 26.93 0.94 -11.91
CA PHE A 128 25.68 1.68 -11.99
C PHE A 128 24.46 0.75 -11.87
N ALA A 129 24.40 -0.30 -12.67
CA ALA A 129 23.33 -1.30 -12.66
C ALA A 129 23.23 -2.02 -11.31
N SER A 130 24.36 -2.42 -10.74
CA SER A 130 24.42 -3.08 -9.43
C SER A 130 23.93 -2.16 -8.30
N SER A 131 24.25 -0.87 -8.38
CA SER A 131 23.80 0.13 -7.40
C SER A 131 22.29 0.35 -7.47
N MET A 132 21.72 0.41 -8.68
CA MET A 132 20.27 0.44 -8.90
C MET A 132 19.58 -0.81 -8.35
N ALA A 133 20.12 -2.00 -8.65
CA ALA A 133 19.59 -3.26 -8.16
C ALA A 133 19.63 -3.33 -6.62
N TYR A 134 20.68 -2.80 -5.99
CA TYR A 134 20.79 -2.71 -4.54
C TYR A 134 19.74 -1.77 -3.93
N LEU A 135 19.49 -0.60 -4.53
CA LEU A 135 18.40 0.29 -4.11
C LEU A 135 17.05 -0.46 -4.16
N CYS A 136 16.75 -1.10 -5.29
CA CYS A 136 15.49 -1.83 -5.47
C CYS A 136 15.36 -2.97 -4.45
N LYS A 137 16.43 -3.73 -4.21
CA LYS A 137 16.46 -4.76 -3.17
C LYS A 137 16.17 -4.18 -1.79
N ARG A 138 16.74 -3.03 -1.42
CA ARG A 138 16.46 -2.37 -0.13
C ARG A 138 15.01 -1.91 0.00
N LEU A 139 14.39 -1.47 -1.09
CA LEU A 139 12.99 -1.05 -1.08
C LEU A 139 12.03 -2.24 -1.00
N PHE A 140 12.33 -3.34 -1.67
CA PHE A 140 11.37 -4.44 -1.87
C PHE A 140 11.70 -5.75 -1.17
N SER A 141 12.93 -5.95 -0.66
CA SER A 141 13.19 -7.14 0.16
C SER A 141 12.49 -6.96 1.50
N LYS A 142 11.47 -7.79 1.75
CA LYS A 142 10.85 -7.92 3.07
C LYS A 142 11.96 -8.11 4.11
N GLN A 143 11.95 -7.29 5.16
CA GLN A 143 12.44 -7.73 6.46
C GLN A 143 11.66 -9.00 6.78
N MET A 144 12.38 -10.12 6.80
CA MET A 144 11.94 -11.36 7.42
C MET A 144 11.95 -11.09 8.93
N LEU A 145 10.92 -10.41 9.42
CA LEU A 145 10.63 -10.20 10.83
C LEU A 145 9.22 -10.72 11.11
#